data_AF-A0A750I0D2-F1
#
_entry.id   AF-A0A750I0D2-F1
#
_cell.length_a   1.000
_cell.length_b   1.000
_cell.length_c   1.000
_cell.angle_alpha   90.00
_cell.angle_beta   90.00
_cell.angle_gamma   90.00
#
_symmetry.space_group_name_H-M   'P 1'
#
loop_
_entity.id
_entity.type
_entity.pdbx_description
1 polymer ?
#
loop_
_entity_poly.entity_id
_entity_poly.type
_entity_poly.pdbx_seq_one_letter_code
_entity_poly.pdbx_strand_id
1 'polypeptide(L)'
;MSWSLNPVNRVILWGCGGVMLALLAAVAVLVWKVVDLSERVGTLASERDAARDERDDARAETAVQAMNFNRVNQITEEARRVRQQSAITAQNVRRDIHAHISSESCSSVLLPADYSDRLYGYINALRDEALHPDAAGASGPDAAITPARRLTWGQAVEWLPLLMGDIQSCNSDKAGLRRIDKERVSETTKKN
;
A
#
# COMPACT_ATOMS: atom_id res chain seq x y z
N MET A 1 -69.77 67.98 4.72
CA MET A 1 -68.67 68.47 5.57
C MET A 1 -67.35 68.14 4.89
N SER A 2 -66.85 69.05 4.06
CA SER A 2 -65.55 68.92 3.39
C SER A 2 -64.44 69.38 4.34
N TRP A 3 -63.59 68.47 4.79
CA TRP A 3 -62.40 68.81 5.58
C TRP A 3 -61.30 69.34 4.66
N SER A 4 -61.10 70.65 4.68
CA SER A 4 -59.99 71.34 4.01
C SER A 4 -58.74 71.25 4.89
N LEU A 5 -57.75 70.44 4.49
CA LEU A 5 -56.42 70.46 5.13
C LEU A 5 -55.59 71.65 4.61
N ASN A 6 -55.09 72.47 5.54
CA ASN A 6 -54.21 73.61 5.28
C ASN A 6 -52.95 73.23 4.48
N PRO A 7 -52.46 74.09 3.56
CA PRO A 7 -51.33 73.78 2.67
C PRO A 7 -50.01 73.54 3.44
N VAL A 8 -49.83 74.20 4.59
CA VAL A 8 -48.65 74.05 5.47
C VAL A 8 -48.59 72.65 6.11
N ASN A 9 -49.74 72.08 6.47
CA ASN A 9 -49.80 70.75 7.07
C ASN A 9 -49.54 69.64 6.03
N ARG A 10 -49.83 69.88 4.74
CA ARG A 10 -49.44 68.98 3.65
C ARG A 10 -47.93 68.99 3.43
N VAL A 11 -47.24 70.12 3.49
CA VAL A 11 -45.77 70.17 3.32
C VAL A 11 -45.05 69.49 4.48
N ILE A 12 -45.52 69.68 5.72
CA ILE A 12 -44.94 69.05 6.91
C ILE A 12 -45.25 67.53 6.94
N LEU A 13 -46.46 67.11 6.58
CA LEU A 13 -46.84 65.69 6.49
C LEU A 13 -46.05 64.96 5.39
N TRP A 14 -45.78 65.62 4.26
CA TRP A 14 -44.98 65.05 3.18
C TRP A 14 -43.47 65.07 3.49
N GLY A 15 -42.97 66.09 4.20
CA GLY A 15 -41.57 66.17 4.65
C GLY A 15 -41.23 65.17 5.76
N CYS A 16 -42.04 65.11 6.82
CA CYS A 16 -41.90 64.12 7.88
C CYS A 16 -42.21 62.70 7.38
N GLY A 17 -43.21 62.55 6.50
CA GLY A 17 -43.52 61.27 5.85
C GLY A 17 -42.37 60.76 4.98
N GLY A 18 -41.71 61.64 4.23
CA GLY A 18 -40.55 61.29 3.39
C GLY A 18 -39.33 60.81 4.19
N VAL A 19 -39.01 61.47 5.32
CA VAL A 19 -37.92 61.04 6.21
C VAL A 19 -38.23 59.70 6.86
N MET A 20 -39.48 59.48 7.31
CA MET A 20 -39.90 58.21 7.90
C MET A 20 -39.83 57.07 6.89
N LEU A 21 -40.21 57.33 5.63
CA LEU A 21 -40.15 56.36 4.54
C LEU A 21 -38.70 56.04 4.14
N ALA A 22 -37.80 57.02 4.14
CA ALA A 22 -36.36 56.81 3.92
C ALA A 22 -35.72 55.97 5.04
N LEU A 23 -36.09 56.21 6.29
CA LEU A 23 -35.64 55.41 7.43
C LEU A 23 -36.15 53.96 7.34
N LEU A 24 -37.40 53.75 6.98
CA LEU A 24 -37.96 52.40 6.77
C LEU A 24 -37.26 51.67 5.62
N ALA A 25 -36.95 52.36 4.52
CA ALA A 25 -36.19 51.79 3.42
C ALA A 25 -34.77 51.41 3.85
N ALA A 26 -34.09 52.26 4.63
CA ALA A 26 -32.76 51.97 5.16
C ALA A 26 -32.77 50.75 6.11
N VAL A 27 -33.77 50.64 6.99
CA VAL A 27 -33.95 49.48 7.86
C VAL A 27 -34.22 48.21 7.04
N ALA A 28 -35.04 48.27 6.00
CA ALA A 28 -35.29 47.14 5.13
C ALA A 28 -34.02 46.62 4.43
N VAL A 29 -33.16 47.54 3.95
CA VAL A 29 -31.86 47.18 3.35
C VAL A 29 -30.92 46.54 4.37
N LEU A 30 -30.88 47.07 5.60
CA LEU A 30 -30.07 46.48 6.68
C LEU A 30 -30.56 45.07 7.04
N VAL A 31 -31.88 44.87 7.15
CA VAL A 31 -32.47 43.55 7.41
C VAL A 31 -32.11 42.57 6.30
N TRP A 32 -32.21 42.97 5.03
CA TRP A 32 -31.83 42.12 3.90
C TRP A 32 -30.33 41.73 3.95
N LYS A 33 -29.45 42.69 4.30
CA LYS A 33 -28.02 42.43 4.46
C LYS A 33 -27.70 41.47 5.61
N VAL A 34 -28.42 41.57 6.72
CA VAL A 34 -28.28 40.64 7.85
C VAL A 34 -28.70 39.23 7.45
N VAL A 35 -29.79 39.09 6.70
CA VAL A 35 -30.26 37.79 6.20
C VAL A 35 -29.26 37.17 5.23
N ASP A 36 -28.82 37.89 4.18
CA ASP A 36 -27.83 37.40 3.21
C ASP A 36 -26.49 37.03 3.89
N LEU A 37 -26.06 37.81 4.88
CA LEU A 37 -24.85 37.49 5.63
C LEU A 37 -25.03 36.25 6.52
N SER A 38 -26.19 36.09 7.14
CA SER A 38 -26.49 34.91 7.96
C SER A 38 -26.55 33.63 7.13
N GLU A 39 -27.08 33.70 5.90
CA GLU A 39 -27.10 32.58 4.96
C GLU A 39 -25.67 32.23 4.52
N ARG A 40 -24.85 33.21 4.14
CA ARG A 40 -23.43 33.00 3.78
C ARG A 40 -22.62 32.40 4.93
N VAL A 41 -22.84 32.88 6.16
CA VAL A 41 -22.17 32.32 7.35
C VAL A 41 -22.64 30.88 7.59
N GLY A 42 -23.92 30.59 7.39
CA GLY A 42 -24.47 29.23 7.48
C GLY A 42 -23.89 28.29 6.42
N THR A 43 -23.80 28.73 5.16
CA THR A 43 -23.22 27.92 4.08
C THR A 43 -21.73 27.68 4.29
N LEU A 44 -20.97 28.72 4.66
CA LEU A 44 -19.54 28.60 4.95
C LEU A 44 -19.27 27.73 6.19
N ALA A 45 -20.14 27.80 7.21
CA ALA A 45 -20.05 26.91 8.37
C ALA A 45 -20.31 25.45 7.97
N SER A 46 -21.33 25.20 7.16
CA SER A 46 -21.65 23.87 6.64
C SER A 46 -20.53 23.30 5.76
N GLU A 47 -19.95 24.10 4.86
CA GLU A 47 -18.83 23.68 4.01
C GLU A 47 -17.59 23.37 4.86
N ARG A 48 -17.30 24.20 5.86
CA ARG A 48 -16.18 23.98 6.79
C ARG A 48 -16.36 22.71 7.61
N ASP A 49 -17.58 22.44 8.06
CA ASP A 49 -17.89 21.26 8.85
C ASP A 49 -17.84 19.99 7.99
N ALA A 50 -18.36 20.03 6.76
CA ALA A 50 -18.22 18.94 5.78
C ALA A 50 -16.73 18.67 5.43
N ALA A 51 -15.96 19.72 5.15
CA ALA A 51 -14.53 19.60 4.88
C ALA A 51 -13.74 19.08 6.10
N ARG A 52 -14.21 19.34 7.32
CA ARG A 52 -13.60 18.84 8.55
C ARG A 52 -13.89 17.35 8.74
N ASP A 53 -15.12 16.95 8.49
CA ASP A 53 -15.57 15.56 8.54
C ASP A 53 -14.79 14.71 7.53
N GLU A 54 -14.70 15.14 6.26
CA GLU A 54 -13.90 14.49 5.22
C GLU A 54 -12.42 14.36 5.62
N ARG A 55 -11.86 15.37 6.29
CA ARG A 55 -10.47 15.33 6.75
C ARG A 55 -10.27 14.38 7.92
N ASP A 56 -11.23 14.30 8.84
CA ASP A 56 -11.14 13.41 9.98
C ASP A 56 -11.34 11.95 9.56
N ASP A 57 -12.22 11.69 8.58
CA ASP A 57 -12.34 10.40 7.88
C ASP A 57 -11.03 10.04 7.15
N ALA A 58 -10.50 10.95 6.33
CA ALA A 58 -9.23 10.72 5.63
C ALA A 58 -8.06 10.46 6.60
N ARG A 59 -8.04 11.11 7.77
CA ARG A 59 -7.05 10.86 8.83
C ARG A 59 -7.21 9.48 9.46
N ALA A 60 -8.44 9.05 9.71
CA ALA A 60 -8.73 7.72 10.24
C ALA A 60 -8.29 6.63 9.25
N GLU A 61 -8.59 6.79 7.96
CA GLU A 61 -8.15 5.88 6.90
C GLU A 61 -6.62 5.84 6.77
N THR A 62 -5.97 7.00 6.83
CA THR A 62 -4.50 7.11 6.80
C THR A 62 -3.86 6.39 7.99
N ALA A 63 -4.44 6.50 9.19
CA ALA A 63 -3.92 5.84 10.39
C ALA A 63 -4.00 4.31 10.29
N VAL A 64 -5.10 3.78 9.75
CA VAL A 64 -5.25 2.34 9.48
C VAL A 64 -4.24 1.88 8.42
N GLN A 65 -4.07 2.66 7.35
CA GLN A 65 -3.08 2.35 6.31
C GLN A 65 -1.65 2.31 6.86
N ALA A 66 -1.27 3.23 7.75
CA ALA A 66 0.04 3.25 8.39
C ALA A 66 0.26 2.02 9.30
N MET A 67 -0.75 1.60 10.05
CA MET A 67 -0.69 0.39 10.88
C MET A 67 -0.53 -0.87 10.02
N ASN A 68 -1.24 -0.95 8.90
CA ASN A 68 -1.15 -2.06 7.95
C ASN A 68 0.22 -2.10 7.27
N PHE A 69 0.77 -0.95 6.89
CA PHE A 69 2.13 -0.86 6.36
C PHE A 69 3.17 -1.32 7.39
N ASN A 70 3.07 -0.85 8.63
CA ASN A 70 3.99 -1.25 9.70
C ASN A 70 3.99 -2.77 9.91
N ARG A 71 2.81 -3.40 9.89
CA ARG A 71 2.68 -4.84 10.07
C ARG A 71 3.20 -5.63 8.87
N VAL A 72 2.86 -5.23 7.64
CA VAL A 72 3.42 -5.85 6.43
C VAL A 72 4.95 -5.75 6.46
N ASN A 73 5.49 -4.60 6.85
CA ASN A 73 6.93 -4.40 6.99
C ASN A 73 7.55 -5.36 8.02
N GLN A 74 6.91 -5.58 9.17
CA GLN A 74 7.34 -6.57 10.16
C GLN A 74 7.34 -8.00 9.57
N ILE A 75 6.28 -8.40 8.87
CA ILE A 75 6.16 -9.72 8.24
C ILE A 75 7.27 -9.91 7.20
N THR A 76 7.55 -8.88 6.40
CA THR A 76 8.63 -8.94 5.40
C THR A 76 10.02 -8.99 6.02
N GLU A 77 10.24 -8.31 7.15
CA GLU A 77 11.52 -8.34 7.86
C GLU A 77 11.76 -9.72 8.50
N GLU A 78 10.73 -10.33 9.09
CA GLU A 78 10.81 -11.72 9.57
C GLU A 78 11.13 -12.69 8.44
N ALA A 79 10.44 -12.57 7.31
CA ALA A 79 10.71 -13.38 6.13
C ALA A 79 12.16 -13.19 5.65
N ARG A 80 12.64 -11.95 5.55
CA ARG A 80 14.02 -11.61 5.17
C ARG A 80 15.05 -12.28 6.09
N ARG A 81 14.83 -12.25 7.40
CA ARG A 81 15.71 -12.93 8.37
C ARG A 81 15.74 -14.43 8.16
N VAL A 82 14.58 -15.05 7.89
CA VAL A 82 14.52 -16.48 7.56
C VAL A 82 15.27 -16.78 6.27
N ARG A 83 15.13 -15.97 5.20
CA ARG A 83 15.89 -16.17 3.95
C ARG A 83 17.39 -16.09 4.18
N GLN A 84 17.85 -15.11 4.95
CA GLN A 84 19.27 -14.96 5.29
C GLN A 84 19.78 -16.16 6.09
N GLN A 85 19.03 -16.58 7.12
CA GLN A 85 19.43 -17.69 7.96
C GLN A 85 19.43 -19.01 7.18
N SER A 86 18.41 -19.26 6.35
CA SER A 86 18.33 -20.48 5.55
C SER A 86 19.45 -20.53 4.52
N ALA A 87 19.78 -19.41 3.87
CA ALA A 87 20.91 -19.32 2.94
C ALA A 87 22.25 -19.60 3.63
N ILE A 88 22.50 -19.02 4.80
CA ILE A 88 23.72 -19.27 5.59
C ILE A 88 23.79 -20.73 6.01
N THR A 89 22.71 -21.28 6.56
CA THR A 89 22.65 -22.69 6.98
C THR A 89 22.87 -23.63 5.80
N ALA A 90 22.20 -23.39 4.66
CA ALA A 90 22.37 -24.18 3.44
C ALA A 90 23.81 -24.14 2.93
N GLN A 91 24.44 -22.97 2.94
CA GLN A 91 25.83 -22.79 2.52
C GLN A 91 26.81 -23.52 3.45
N ASN A 92 26.57 -23.49 4.76
CA ASN A 92 27.38 -24.21 5.75
C ASN A 92 27.27 -25.73 5.54
N VAL A 93 26.05 -26.25 5.43
CA VAL A 93 25.82 -27.67 5.17
C VAL A 93 26.42 -28.10 3.83
N ARG A 94 26.33 -27.27 2.78
CA ARG A 94 27.02 -27.53 1.50
C ARG A 94 28.52 -27.63 1.69
N ARG A 95 29.13 -26.71 2.44
CA ARG A 95 30.58 -26.74 2.71
C ARG A 95 30.96 -28.01 3.47
N ASP A 96 30.18 -28.41 4.46
CA ASP A 96 30.45 -29.62 5.25
C ASP A 96 30.34 -30.88 4.38
N ILE A 97 29.30 -30.95 3.53
CA ILE A 97 29.14 -32.02 2.54
C ILE A 97 30.33 -32.05 1.57
N HIS A 98 30.70 -30.90 0.99
CA HIS A 98 31.84 -30.78 0.07
C HIS A 98 33.13 -31.29 0.73
N ALA A 99 33.39 -30.88 1.98
CA ALA A 99 34.57 -31.30 2.72
C ALA A 99 34.62 -32.83 2.93
N HIS A 100 33.47 -33.48 3.11
CA HIS A 100 33.38 -34.92 3.27
C HIS A 100 33.48 -35.68 1.94
N ILE A 101 32.73 -35.26 0.92
CA ILE A 101 32.64 -36.02 -0.34
C ILE A 101 33.82 -35.77 -1.27
N SER A 102 34.55 -34.66 -1.12
CA SER A 102 35.71 -34.36 -1.98
C SER A 102 36.84 -35.38 -1.88
N SER A 103 36.96 -36.11 -0.77
CA SER A 103 37.90 -37.24 -0.63
C SER A 103 37.41 -38.53 -1.28
N GLU A 104 36.12 -38.63 -1.60
CA GLU A 104 35.54 -39.83 -2.18
C GLU A 104 35.86 -39.94 -3.67
N SER A 105 36.32 -41.11 -4.10
CA SER A 105 36.70 -41.36 -5.50
C SER A 105 35.55 -41.15 -6.50
N CYS A 106 34.31 -41.43 -6.07
CA CYS A 106 33.13 -41.27 -6.90
C CYS A 106 32.69 -39.80 -7.11
N SER A 107 33.15 -38.87 -6.26
CA SER A 107 32.69 -37.47 -6.29
C SER A 107 33.05 -36.73 -7.58
N SER A 108 34.18 -37.10 -8.19
CA SER A 108 34.69 -36.53 -9.45
C SER A 108 34.14 -37.22 -10.69
N VAL A 109 33.43 -38.33 -10.53
CA VAL A 109 32.82 -39.07 -11.65
C VAL A 109 31.66 -38.26 -12.20
N LEU A 110 31.65 -38.06 -13.52
CA LEU A 110 30.56 -37.40 -14.23
C LEU A 110 29.27 -38.21 -14.10
N LEU A 111 28.15 -37.51 -13.89
CA LEU A 111 26.84 -38.10 -14.11
C LEU A 111 26.74 -38.58 -15.55
N PRO A 112 26.02 -39.69 -15.82
CA PRO A 112 25.68 -40.07 -17.18
C PRO A 112 25.01 -38.90 -17.93
N ALA A 113 25.35 -38.77 -19.20
CA ALA A 113 25.01 -37.59 -19.99
C ALA A 113 23.50 -37.41 -20.14
N ASP A 114 22.75 -38.51 -20.26
CA ASP A 114 21.29 -38.52 -20.34
C ASP A 114 20.63 -37.95 -19.08
N TYR A 115 21.13 -38.28 -17.88
CA TYR A 115 20.62 -37.70 -16.64
C TYR A 115 21.01 -36.23 -16.49
N SER A 116 22.24 -35.87 -16.83
CA SER A 116 22.73 -34.49 -16.76
C SER A 116 21.96 -33.55 -17.69
N ASP A 117 21.73 -33.98 -18.94
CA ASP A 117 20.98 -33.20 -19.94
C ASP A 117 19.50 -33.06 -19.52
N ARG A 118 18.89 -34.09 -18.93
CA ARG A 118 17.52 -34.00 -18.39
C ARG A 118 17.42 -33.01 -17.23
N LEU A 119 18.35 -33.03 -16.29
CA LEU A 119 18.41 -32.07 -15.17
C LEU A 119 18.63 -30.65 -15.67
N TYR A 120 19.57 -30.47 -16.60
CA TYR A 120 19.84 -29.18 -17.23
C TYR A 120 18.59 -28.61 -17.92
N GLY A 121 17.89 -29.43 -18.70
CA GLY A 121 16.63 -29.04 -19.34
C GLY A 121 15.55 -28.65 -18.32
N TYR A 122 15.39 -29.44 -17.25
CA TYR A 122 14.42 -29.16 -16.20
C TYR A 122 14.71 -27.85 -15.45
N ILE A 123 15.98 -27.57 -15.13
CA ILE A 123 16.38 -26.33 -14.47
C ILE A 123 16.14 -25.11 -15.37
N ASN A 124 16.41 -25.22 -16.68
CA ASN A 124 16.11 -24.14 -17.62
C ASN A 124 14.60 -23.89 -17.72
N ALA A 125 13.78 -24.94 -17.78
CA ALA A 125 12.32 -24.79 -17.78
C ALA A 125 11.80 -24.14 -16.49
N LEU A 126 12.33 -24.53 -15.32
CA LEU A 126 12.02 -23.88 -14.04
C LEU A 126 12.40 -22.40 -14.03
N ARG A 127 13.56 -22.07 -14.61
CA ARG A 127 14.04 -20.69 -14.71
C ARG A 127 13.13 -19.86 -15.61
N ASP A 128 12.76 -20.39 -16.78
CA ASP A 128 11.85 -19.74 -17.72
C ASP A 128 10.47 -19.51 -17.09
N GLU A 129 9.96 -20.45 -16.29
CA GLU A 129 8.71 -20.30 -15.56
C GLU A 129 8.80 -19.26 -14.42
N ALA A 130 9.94 -19.19 -13.73
CA ALA A 130 10.14 -18.29 -12.59
C ALA A 130 10.43 -16.83 -13.01
N LEU A 131 11.07 -16.64 -14.16
CA LEU A 131 11.32 -15.30 -14.72
C LEU A 131 10.05 -14.81 -15.40
N HIS A 132 9.38 -13.85 -14.77
CA HIS A 132 8.42 -13.02 -15.51
C HIS A 132 9.15 -12.33 -16.68
N PRO A 133 8.52 -12.15 -17.85
CA PRO A 133 9.17 -11.55 -19.02
C PRO A 133 9.77 -10.16 -18.75
N ASP A 134 9.22 -9.44 -17.76
CA ASP A 134 9.67 -8.11 -17.33
C ASP A 134 10.83 -8.16 -16.32
N ALA A 135 11.17 -9.34 -15.79
CA ALA A 135 12.24 -9.57 -14.81
C ALA A 135 13.62 -9.77 -15.45
N ALA A 136 13.74 -9.65 -16.78
CA ALA A 136 14.98 -9.82 -17.54
C ALA A 136 16.14 -8.86 -17.12
N GLY A 137 15.89 -7.89 -16.25
CA GLY A 137 16.89 -6.98 -15.67
C GLY A 137 17.07 -7.08 -14.15
N ALA A 138 16.42 -8.01 -13.46
CA ALA A 138 16.53 -8.16 -12.02
C ALA A 138 17.86 -8.84 -11.64
N SER A 139 18.94 -8.05 -11.63
CA SER A 139 20.26 -8.42 -11.09
C SER A 139 20.20 -8.58 -9.57
N GLY A 140 19.47 -9.58 -9.09
CA GLY A 140 19.60 -10.08 -7.74
C GLY A 140 20.90 -10.88 -7.59
N PRO A 141 21.44 -11.07 -6.38
CA PRO A 141 22.62 -11.91 -6.15
C PRO A 141 22.44 -13.37 -6.65
N ASP A 142 21.21 -13.83 -6.85
CA ASP A 142 20.88 -15.15 -7.42
C ASP A 142 20.81 -15.17 -8.96
N ALA A 143 20.91 -14.02 -9.64
CA ALA A 143 20.64 -13.91 -11.08
C ALA A 143 21.67 -14.58 -12.00
N ALA A 144 22.77 -15.14 -11.48
CA ALA A 144 23.91 -15.50 -12.33
C ALA A 144 24.57 -16.85 -12.02
N ILE A 145 23.82 -17.85 -11.55
CA ILE A 145 24.31 -19.23 -11.65
C ILE A 145 23.77 -19.84 -12.94
N THR A 146 24.61 -19.90 -13.96
CA THR A 146 24.32 -20.66 -15.19
C THR A 146 24.37 -22.14 -14.82
N PRO A 147 23.29 -22.93 -15.03
CA PRO A 147 23.33 -24.34 -14.72
C PRO A 147 24.43 -25.02 -15.54
N ALA A 148 25.27 -25.81 -14.87
CA ALA A 148 26.30 -26.57 -15.57
C ALA A 148 25.62 -27.70 -16.36
N ARG A 149 25.90 -27.78 -17.66
CA ARG A 149 25.34 -28.85 -18.51
C ARG A 149 25.83 -30.24 -18.12
N ARG A 150 27.04 -30.33 -17.57
CA ARG A 150 27.59 -31.57 -17.02
C ARG A 150 27.92 -31.37 -15.55
N LEU A 151 27.46 -32.30 -14.73
CA LEU A 151 27.66 -32.32 -13.29
C LEU A 151 28.41 -33.60 -12.90
N THR A 152 29.24 -33.52 -11.88
CA THR A 152 29.76 -34.71 -11.19
C THR A 152 28.80 -35.16 -10.09
N TRP A 153 28.94 -36.40 -9.61
CA TRP A 153 28.15 -36.89 -8.47
C TRP A 153 28.33 -36.02 -7.23
N GLY A 154 29.56 -35.53 -6.99
CA GLY A 154 29.84 -34.60 -5.92
C GLY A 154 29.06 -33.29 -6.07
N GLN A 155 29.13 -32.68 -7.27
CA GLN A 155 28.39 -31.46 -7.56
C GLN A 155 26.88 -31.67 -7.42
N ALA A 156 26.30 -32.78 -7.89
CA ALA A 156 24.86 -33.03 -7.75
C ALA A 156 24.42 -33.09 -6.27
N VAL A 157 25.20 -33.72 -5.40
CA VAL A 157 24.89 -33.84 -3.97
C VAL A 157 25.06 -32.50 -3.23
N GLU A 158 26.06 -31.70 -3.59
CA GLU A 158 26.31 -30.38 -3.00
C GLU A 158 25.18 -29.36 -3.25
N TRP A 159 24.32 -29.58 -4.24
CA TRP A 159 23.19 -28.69 -4.50
C TRP A 159 21.96 -28.96 -3.62
N LEU A 160 21.86 -30.14 -3.01
CA LEU A 160 20.71 -30.50 -2.17
C LEU A 160 20.48 -29.55 -0.98
N PRO A 161 21.52 -29.13 -0.22
CA PRO A 161 21.35 -28.18 0.87
C PRO A 161 20.87 -26.81 0.40
N LEU A 162 21.36 -26.34 -0.76
CA LEU A 162 20.95 -25.08 -1.35
C LEU A 162 19.45 -25.11 -1.69
N LEU A 163 19.01 -26.17 -2.38
CA LEU A 163 17.60 -26.37 -2.72
C LEU A 163 16.71 -26.42 -1.47
N MET A 164 17.15 -27.09 -0.41
CA MET A 164 16.42 -27.15 0.85
C MET A 164 16.30 -25.77 1.51
N GLY A 165 17.38 -24.98 1.46
CA GLY A 165 17.39 -23.59 1.95
C GLY A 165 16.42 -22.69 1.19
N ASP A 166 16.35 -22.83 -0.14
CA ASP A 166 15.43 -22.08 -1.00
C ASP A 166 13.97 -22.48 -0.75
N ILE A 167 13.69 -23.79 -0.58
CA ILE A 167 12.35 -24.29 -0.23
C ILE A 167 11.92 -23.75 1.15
N GLN A 168 12.80 -23.75 2.14
CA GLN A 168 12.51 -23.21 3.46
C GLN A 168 12.19 -21.71 3.39
N SER A 169 12.98 -20.95 2.62
CA SER A 169 12.75 -19.53 2.35
C SER A 169 11.38 -19.30 1.69
N CYS A 170 11.08 -20.01 0.60
CA CYS A 170 9.80 -19.93 -0.10
C CYS A 170 8.60 -20.30 0.80
N ASN A 171 8.75 -21.30 1.65
CA ASN A 171 7.71 -21.69 2.60
C ASN A 171 7.45 -20.60 3.66
N SER A 172 8.51 -19.93 4.12
CA SER A 172 8.40 -18.79 5.03
C SER A 172 7.67 -17.62 4.37
N ASP A 173 8.02 -17.31 3.12
CA ASP A 173 7.34 -16.27 2.33
C ASP A 173 5.85 -16.58 2.15
N LYS A 174 5.50 -17.81 1.76
CA LYS A 174 4.10 -18.26 1.65
C LYS A 174 3.37 -18.18 2.99
N ALA A 175 4.05 -18.49 4.10
CA ALA A 175 3.46 -18.33 5.42
C ALA A 175 3.19 -16.85 5.74
N GLY A 176 4.14 -15.95 5.44
CA GLY A 176 3.96 -14.51 5.57
C GLY A 176 2.78 -13.97 4.75
N LEU A 177 2.67 -14.37 3.48
CA LEU A 177 1.56 -13.97 2.61
C LEU A 177 0.20 -14.40 3.16
N ARG A 178 0.10 -15.65 3.64
CA ARG A 178 -1.14 -16.14 4.30
C ARG A 178 -1.51 -15.34 5.54
N ARG A 179 -0.53 -14.80 6.30
CA ARG A 179 -0.82 -13.93 7.44
C ARG A 179 -1.41 -12.60 6.98
N ILE A 180 -0.78 -11.99 5.96
CA ILE A 180 -1.26 -10.73 5.36
C ILE A 180 -2.70 -10.91 4.84
N ASP A 181 -2.99 -11.99 4.12
CA ASP A 181 -4.33 -12.24 3.57
C ASP A 181 -5.38 -12.47 4.67
N LYS A 182 -5.07 -13.26 5.70
CA LYS A 182 -5.99 -13.46 6.85
C LYS A 182 -6.34 -12.16 7.54
N GLU A 183 -5.37 -11.28 7.71
CA GLU A 183 -5.56 -9.99 8.35
C GLU A 183 -6.44 -9.07 7.50
N ARG A 184 -6.20 -8.98 6.19
CA ARG A 184 -7.09 -8.25 5.26
C ARG A 184 -8.53 -8.73 5.34
N VAL A 185 -8.75 -10.05 5.35
CA VAL A 185 -10.10 -10.63 5.50
C VAL A 185 -10.72 -10.24 6.85
N SER A 186 -9.96 -10.30 7.95
CA SER A 186 -10.46 -9.91 9.27
C SER A 186 -10.81 -8.42 9.38
N GLU A 187 -10.08 -7.54 8.68
CA GLU A 187 -10.35 -6.10 8.64
C GLU A 187 -11.61 -5.81 7.83
N THR A 188 -11.80 -6.46 6.67
CA THR A 188 -13.05 -6.33 5.89
C THR A 188 -14.27 -6.83 6.65
N THR A 189 -14.11 -7.86 7.50
CA THR A 189 -15.20 -8.40 8.33
C THR A 189 -15.57 -7.46 9.47
N LYS A 190 -14.64 -6.65 9.99
CA LYS A 190 -14.91 -5.66 11.05
C LYS A 190 -15.57 -4.38 10.53
N LYS A 191 -15.46 -4.09 9.23
CA LYS A 191 -16.04 -2.90 8.59
C LYS A 191 -17.50 -3.12 8.15
N ASN A 192 -17.95 -4.38 8.11
CA ASN A 192 -19.33 -4.78 7.80
C ASN A 192 -20.11 -5.11 9.07
#